data_AF-A0A072UTV2-F1
#
_entry.id   AF-A0A072UTV2-F1
#
_cell.length_a   1.000
_cell.length_b   1.000
_cell.length_c   1.000
_cell.angle_alpha   90.00
_cell.angle_beta   90.00
_cell.angle_gamma   90.00
#
_symmetry.space_group_name_H-M   'P 1'
#
loop_
_entity.id
_entity.type
_entity.pdbx_description
1 polymer ?
#
loop_
_entity_poly.entity_id
_entity_poly.type
_entity_poly.pdbx_seq_one_letter_code
_entity_poly.pdbx_strand_id
1 'polypeptide(L)'
;MGIMGLPYLTRQKGFSAKIYVTEASARIGQLMMEDLVSMHAEFRQFYGPEESNFPPWLRQEELEILPSVLKEILVGKDGVELGGWMPLYR
;
A
#
# COMPACT_ATOMS: atom_id res chain seq x y z
N MET A 1 6.20 10.96 -3.85
CA MET A 1 6.42 9.61 -3.29
C MET A 1 7.53 9.71 -2.25
N GLY A 2 7.25 9.40 -0.98
CA GLY A 2 8.25 9.35 0.09
C GLY A 2 8.96 7.99 0.16
N ILE A 3 9.88 7.82 1.13
CA ILE A 3 10.68 6.59 1.32
C ILE A 3 9.83 5.31 1.49
N MET A 4 8.62 5.44 2.06
CA MET A 4 7.66 4.33 2.21
C MET A 4 7.11 3.83 0.87
N GLY A 5 7.13 4.65 -0.19
CA GLY A 5 6.73 4.23 -1.54
C GLY A 5 7.83 3.50 -2.30
N LEU A 6 9.07 3.55 -1.79
CA LEU A 6 10.25 3.08 -2.51
C LEU A 6 10.20 1.59 -2.85
N PRO A 7 9.82 0.67 -1.94
CA PRO A 7 9.74 -0.75 -2.28
C PRO A 7 8.76 -1.05 -3.42
N TYR A 8 7.69 -0.27 -3.58
CA TYR A 8 6.75 -0.46 -4.69
C TYR A 8 7.33 -0.01 -6.02
N LEU A 9 8.06 1.12 -6.02
CA LEU A 9 8.74 1.64 -7.21
C LEU A 9 9.87 0.71 -7.66
N THR A 10 10.70 0.21 -6.73
CA THR A 10 11.85 -0.62 -7.06
C THR A 10 11.48 -2.03 -7.54
N ARG A 11 10.29 -2.52 -7.18
CA ARG A 11 9.76 -3.81 -7.64
C ARG A 11 9.10 -3.74 -9.02
N GLN A 12 8.88 -2.55 -9.57
CA GLN A 12 8.34 -2.43 -10.93
C GLN A 12 9.33 -3.00 -11.95
N LYS A 13 8.80 -3.77 -12.90
CA LYS A 13 9.61 -4.31 -14.00
C LYS A 13 10.27 -3.16 -14.77
N GLY A 14 11.59 -3.23 -14.92
CA GLY A 14 12.37 -2.22 -15.63
C GLY A 14 12.92 -1.09 -14.76
N PHE A 15 12.67 -1.09 -13.45
CA PHE A 15 13.33 -0.15 -12.56
C PHE A 15 14.85 -0.39 -12.55
N SER A 16 15.61 0.63 -12.96
CA SER A 16 17.08 0.58 -13.07
C SER A 16 17.76 1.88 -12.61
N ALA A 17 16.98 2.80 -12.03
CA ALA A 17 17.48 4.10 -11.59
C ALA A 17 18.29 4.00 -10.29
N LYS A 18 19.30 4.88 -10.16
CA LYS A 18 20.05 5.04 -8.90
C LYS A 18 19.23 5.87 -7.92
N ILE A 19 19.22 5.45 -6.66
CA ILE A 19 18.53 6.15 -5.57
C ILE A 19 19.57 6.84 -4.70
N TYR A 20 19.43 8.15 -4.53
CA TYR A 20 20.29 8.97 -3.69
C TYR A 20 19.51 9.43 -2.46
N VAL A 21 20.02 9.12 -1.28
CA VAL A 21 19.40 9.43 0.01
C VAL A 21 20.51 9.64 1.04
N THR A 22 20.28 10.54 2.01
CA THR A 22 21.22 10.72 3.12
C THR A 22 21.16 9.50 4.04
N GLU A 23 22.26 9.21 4.74
CA GLU A 23 22.31 8.07 5.67
C GLU A 23 21.23 8.17 6.76
N ALA A 24 21.03 9.36 7.32
CA ALA A 24 20.02 9.59 8.35
C ALA A 24 18.60 9.27 7.84
N SER A 25 18.25 9.77 6.65
CA SER A 25 16.94 9.49 6.04
C SER A 25 16.76 8.01 5.68
N ALA A 26 17.82 7.34 5.23
CA ALA A 26 17.78 5.91 4.92
C ALA A 26 17.51 5.07 6.18
N ARG A 27 18.24 5.33 7.27
CA ARG A 27 18.07 4.62 8.55
C ARG A 27 16.69 4.85 9.15
N ILE A 28 16.21 6.10 9.18
CA ILE A 28 14.87 6.41 9.69
C ILE A 28 13.80 5.74 8.82
N GLY A 29 13.91 5.83 7.50
CA GLY A 29 12.96 5.18 6.60
C GLY A 29 12.92 3.66 6.76
N GLN A 30 14.08 3.03 6.94
CA GLN A 30 14.15 1.59 7.24
C GLN A 30 13.40 1.25 8.52
N LEU A 31 13.67 1.95 9.64
CA LEU A 31 12.98 1.72 10.90
C LEU A 31 11.46 1.90 10.76
N MET A 32 11.01 2.93 10.04
CA MET A 32 9.59 3.17 9.79
C MET A 32 8.95 2.04 8.97
N MET A 33 9.66 1.49 7.97
CA MET A 33 9.17 0.38 7.17
C MET A 33 9.09 -0.93 7.97
N GLU A 34 10.11 -1.21 8.78
CA GLU A 34 10.16 -2.39 9.66
C GLU A 34 9.06 -2.34 10.72
N ASP A 35 8.92 -1.20 11.40
CA ASP A 35 7.89 -0.99 12.42
C ASP A 35 6.47 -1.11 11.83
N LEU A 36 6.23 -0.51 10.66
CA LEU A 36 4.94 -0.63 9.96
C LEU A 36 4.57 -2.09 9.64
N VAL A 37 5.54 -2.90 9.18
CA VAL A 37 5.32 -4.32 8.90
C VAL A 37 5.08 -5.10 10.18
N SER A 38 5.86 -4.84 11.23
CA SER A 38 5.72 -5.51 12.53
C SER A 38 4.36 -5.22 13.15
N MET A 39 3.99 -3.95 13.26
CA MET A 39 2.69 -3.53 13.79
C MET A 39 1.53 -4.12 12.98
N HIS A 40 1.64 -4.16 11.66
CA HIS A 40 0.61 -4.76 10.83
C HIS A 40 0.50 -6.28 11.04
N ALA A 41 1.63 -6.97 11.18
CA ALA A 41 1.66 -8.40 11.45
C ALA A 41 1.01 -8.74 12.81
N GLU A 42 1.36 -8.00 13.86
CA GLU A 42 0.72 -8.13 15.18
C GLU A 42 -0.78 -7.86 15.10
N PHE A 43 -1.18 -6.77 14.44
CA PHE A 43 -2.60 -6.46 14.26
C PHE A 43 -3.33 -7.59 13.53
N ARG A 44 -2.74 -8.16 12.47
CA ARG A 44 -3.35 -9.29 11.76
C ARG A 44 -3.42 -10.55 12.60
N GLN A 45 -2.43 -10.81 13.44
CA GLN A 45 -2.40 -11.98 14.31
C GLN A 45 -3.53 -11.94 15.36
N PHE A 46 -3.81 -10.76 15.94
CA PHE A 46 -4.79 -10.64 17.01
C PHE A 46 -6.20 -10.24 16.55
N TYR A 47 -6.31 -9.46 15.47
CA TYR A 47 -7.56 -8.86 15.01
C TYR A 47 -7.87 -9.11 13.53
N GLY A 48 -6.93 -9.67 12.77
CA GLY A 48 -7.09 -9.88 11.33
C GLY A 48 -7.84 -11.18 11.00
N PRO A 49 -8.47 -11.25 9.82
CA PRO A 49 -9.00 -12.50 9.31
C PRO A 49 -7.85 -13.46 8.98
N GLU A 50 -8.07 -14.77 9.19
CA GLU A 50 -7.09 -15.83 8.89
C GLU A 50 -6.68 -15.83 7.40
N GLU A 51 -7.60 -15.44 6.51
CA GLU A 51 -7.34 -15.39 5.07
C GLU A 51 -6.77 -14.05 4.61
N SER A 52 -5.77 -14.10 3.73
CA SER A 52 -5.11 -12.92 3.15
C SER A 52 -5.85 -12.34 1.94
N ASN A 53 -7.18 -12.32 1.99
CA ASN A 53 -7.99 -11.80 0.90
C ASN A 53 -8.10 -10.28 0.94
N PHE A 54 -8.43 -9.66 -0.19
CA PHE A 54 -8.76 -8.24 -0.23
C PHE A 54 -9.82 -7.93 0.83
N PRO A 55 -9.70 -6.78 1.53
CA PRO A 55 -10.70 -6.36 2.49
C PRO A 55 -12.10 -6.43 1.86
N PRO A 56 -13.12 -6.98 2.55
CA PRO A 56 -14.46 -7.11 1.99
C PRO A 56 -15.05 -5.79 1.48
N TRP A 57 -14.68 -4.66 2.09
CA TRP A 57 -15.11 -3.32 1.68
C TRP A 57 -14.48 -2.82 0.37
N LEU A 58 -13.43 -3.49 -0.14
CA LEU A 58 -12.84 -3.23 -1.47
C LEU A 58 -13.48 -4.08 -2.58
N ARG A 59 -14.52 -4.86 -2.27
CA ARG A 59 -15.29 -5.58 -3.29
C ARG A 59 -16.08 -4.60 -4.15
N GLN A 60 -16.23 -4.94 -5.43
CA GLN A 60 -16.86 -4.06 -6.42
C GLN A 60 -18.29 -3.68 -6.01
N GLU A 61 -19.03 -4.62 -5.41
CA GLU A 61 -20.40 -4.39 -4.94
C GLU A 61 -20.46 -3.34 -3.82
N GLU A 62 -19.47 -3.34 -2.91
CA GLU A 62 -19.38 -2.36 -1.81
C GLU A 62 -18.95 -0.99 -2.33
N LEU A 63 -18.04 -0.95 -3.32
CA LEU A 63 -17.60 0.27 -3.98
C LEU A 63 -18.73 0.97 -4.73
N GLU A 64 -19.71 0.23 -5.25
CA GLU A 64 -20.88 0.79 -5.95
C GLU A 64 -21.82 1.57 -5.03
N ILE A 65 -21.80 1.31 -3.72
CA ILE A 65 -22.66 1.97 -2.72
C ILE A 65 -22.06 3.30 -2.25
N LEU A 66 -20.75 3.50 -2.44
CA LEU A 66 -20.05 4.68 -1.95
C LEU A 66 -20.50 5.98 -2.65
N PRO A 67 -20.46 7.12 -1.96
CA PRO A 67 -20.59 8.43 -2.59
C PRO A 67 -19.63 8.61 -3.76
N SER A 68 -20.06 9.31 -4.83
CA SER A 68 -19.25 9.51 -6.06
C SER A 68 -17.86 10.08 -5.78
N VAL A 69 -17.76 11.03 -4.84
CA VAL A 69 -16.48 11.62 -4.40
C VAL A 69 -15.51 10.56 -3.85
N LEU A 70 -16.02 9.59 -3.09
CA LEU A 70 -15.18 8.51 -2.54
C LEU A 70 -14.81 7.47 -3.60
N LYS A 71 -15.70 7.20 -4.56
CA LYS A 71 -15.40 6.30 -5.69
C LYS A 71 -14.25 6.83 -6.54
N GLU A 72 -14.27 8.12 -6.89
CA GLU A 72 -13.18 8.74 -7.65
C GLU A 72 -11.83 8.68 -6.94
N ILE A 73 -11.83 8.79 -5.60
CA ILE A 73 -10.61 8.68 -4.78
C ILE A 73 -10.09 7.24 -4.76
N LEU A 74 -10.98 6.25 -4.64
CA LEU A 74 -10.61 4.85 -4.45
C LEU A 74 -10.25 4.12 -5.75
N VAL A 75 -10.93 4.45 -6.86
CA VAL A 75 -10.82 3.78 -8.17
C VAL A 75 -10.12 4.66 -9.21
N GLY A 76 -9.79 5.90 -8.86
CA GLY A 76 -9.23 6.89 -9.79
C GLY A 76 -10.28 7.43 -10.77
N LYS A 77 -9.89 8.44 -11.54
CA LYS A 77 -10.80 9.18 -12.45
C LYS A 77 -11.44 8.31 -13.53
N ASP A 78 -10.81 7.20 -13.90
CA ASP A 78 -11.25 6.35 -15.01
C ASP A 78 -11.97 5.08 -14.54
N GLY A 79 -12.04 4.80 -13.23
CA GLY A 79 -12.88 3.72 -12.68
C GLY A 79 -12.45 2.28 -13.02
N VAL A 80 -11.33 2.08 -13.72
CA VAL A 80 -10.89 0.77 -14.25
C VAL A 80 -9.79 0.13 -13.40
N GLU A 81 -9.06 0.89 -12.59
CA GLU A 81 -7.96 0.38 -11.77
C GLU A 81 -8.28 0.58 -10.29
N LEU A 82 -8.14 -0.46 -9.46
CA LEU A 82 -8.19 -0.35 -7.99
C LEU A 82 -7.07 0.58 -7.50
N GLY A 83 -7.15 1.90 -7.69
CA GLY A 83 -6.29 2.96 -7.14
C GLY A 83 -4.77 2.73 -7.12
N GLY A 84 -4.25 1.73 -7.85
CA GLY A 84 -2.92 1.17 -7.63
C GLY A 84 -2.68 0.63 -6.20
N TRP A 85 -3.70 0.17 -5.46
CA TRP A 85 -3.53 -0.36 -4.11
C TRP A 85 -2.62 -1.59 -4.11
N MET A 86 -1.47 -1.49 -3.44
CA MET A 86 -0.50 -2.57 -3.30
C MET A 86 -0.59 -3.16 -1.89
N PRO A 87 -0.45 -4.49 -1.72
CA PRO A 87 -0.33 -5.09 -0.40
C PRO A 87 0.92 -4.54 0.29
N LEU A 88 0.88 -4.44 1.62
CA LEU A 88 2.03 -4.03 2.42
C LEU A 88 3.24 -4.93 2.09
N TYR A 89 4.40 -4.32 1.82
CA TYR A 89 5.68 -4.90 1.40
C TYR A 89 5.77 -6.44 1.50
N ARG A 90 5.23 -7.17 0.51
CA ARG A 90 5.46 -8.62 0.35
C ARG A 90 6.69 -8.83 -0.48
#